data_AF-A0A7W0NW50-F1
#
_entry.id   AF-A0A7W0NW50-F1
#
_cell.length_a   1.000
_cell.length_b   1.000
_cell.length_c   1.000
_cell.angle_alpha   90.00
_cell.angle_beta   90.00
_cell.angle_gamma   90.00
#
_symmetry.space_group_name_H-M   'P 1'
#
loop_
_entity.id
_entity.type
_entity.pdbx_description
1 polymer ?
#
loop_
_entity_poly.entity_id
_entity_poly.type
_entity_poly.pdbx_seq_one_letter_code
_entity_poly.pdbx_strand_id
1 'polypeptide(L)'
;MKLRVAPLLVCYLIFLTANFAVGQLAPAGAVLIHPDSTRYYFFRSEGSFVTAATFLYVNYQGEVDAANPTVSPNGSFSAVSNLGRSVSGQISETTITINYNGSSVSGPKLSSYGPTRALAGLWTGLLDNSATGIGVETAHVTSQGQVIVSTSQGFSFDVGVGTVDASGNFSVPLLLSGLTMSGNAFPSFGRINATFNLSNGQTANLGLVRAIPSRLANISTRGFVGSGEQVLIGGFIVIDGGKTVLMNAKGPSLAAAGV
;
A
#
# COMPACT_ATOMS: atom_id res chain seq x y z
N MET A 1 -52.85 31.78 41.18
CA MET A 1 -52.11 33.05 41.06
C MET A 1 -50.68 32.74 40.66
N LYS A 2 -50.28 33.19 39.47
CA LYS A 2 -48.94 33.01 38.89
C LYS A 2 -47.88 33.65 39.80
N LEU A 3 -46.70 33.06 39.89
CA LEU A 3 -45.47 33.84 39.93
C LEU A 3 -44.42 33.17 39.02
N ARG A 4 -44.10 33.88 37.93
CA ARG A 4 -42.99 33.61 37.03
C ARG A 4 -41.74 34.25 37.61
N VAL A 5 -40.60 33.59 37.50
CA VAL A 5 -39.28 34.25 37.50
C VAL A 5 -38.51 33.71 36.31
N ALA A 6 -38.30 34.57 35.31
CA ALA A 6 -37.13 34.57 34.43
C ALA A 6 -36.32 35.81 34.84
N PRO A 7 -34.98 35.85 34.65
CA PRO A 7 -34.47 36.30 33.35
C PRO A 7 -33.11 35.74 32.88
N LEU A 8 -32.93 35.76 31.54
CA LEU A 8 -31.74 36.12 30.72
C LEU A 8 -30.34 35.56 31.09
N LEU A 9 -29.49 35.10 30.15
CA LEU A 9 -28.84 35.86 29.06
C LEU A 9 -27.95 34.85 28.26
N VAL A 10 -28.21 34.55 26.97
CA VAL A 10 -27.53 35.05 25.74
C VAL A 10 -26.18 34.38 25.36
N CYS A 11 -25.95 34.31 24.04
CA CYS A 11 -24.74 34.00 23.27
C CYS A 11 -24.46 32.51 22.99
N TYR A 12 -24.19 32.04 21.76
CA TYR A 12 -24.05 32.69 20.46
C TYR A 12 -24.13 31.58 19.38
N LEU A 13 -24.80 31.87 18.27
CA LEU A 13 -24.73 31.10 17.04
C LEU A 13 -23.35 31.39 16.41
N ILE A 14 -22.42 30.44 16.43
CA ILE A 14 -21.31 30.45 15.47
C ILE A 14 -21.64 29.38 14.43
N PHE A 15 -22.05 29.84 13.25
CA PHE A 15 -21.74 29.14 12.01
C PHE A 15 -20.23 28.95 11.96
N LEU A 16 -19.75 27.83 12.47
CA LEU A 16 -18.46 27.33 12.06
C LEU A 16 -18.78 26.37 10.92
N THR A 17 -18.71 26.87 9.69
CA THR A 17 -18.10 26.06 8.64
C THR A 17 -16.67 25.80 9.11
N ALA A 18 -16.53 24.90 10.07
CA ALA A 18 -15.29 24.20 10.23
C ALA A 18 -15.16 23.47 8.90
N ASN A 19 -14.30 24.00 8.04
CA ASN A 19 -13.45 23.11 7.27
C ASN A 19 -12.77 22.24 8.32
N PHE A 20 -13.46 21.15 8.69
CA PHE A 20 -12.82 19.99 9.23
C PHE A 20 -11.85 19.60 8.13
N ALA A 21 -10.62 20.08 8.23
CA ALA A 21 -9.50 19.29 7.80
C ALA A 21 -9.57 18.04 8.69
N VAL A 22 -10.46 17.11 8.31
CA VAL A 22 -10.24 15.70 8.52
C VAL A 22 -8.76 15.53 8.21
N GLY A 23 -8.00 14.87 9.07
CA GLY A 23 -6.74 14.29 8.63
C GLY A 23 -7.10 13.26 7.56
N GLN A 24 -7.48 13.73 6.37
CA GLN A 24 -7.92 12.94 5.26
C GLN A 24 -6.64 12.32 4.77
N LEU A 25 -6.48 11.08 5.22
CA LEU A 25 -5.50 10.15 4.72
C LEU A 25 -5.52 10.24 3.20
N ALA A 26 -4.35 10.48 2.62
CA ALA A 26 -4.18 10.49 1.18
C ALA A 26 -4.80 9.19 0.60
N PRO A 27 -5.43 9.23 -0.58
CA PRO A 27 -6.05 8.02 -1.10
C PRO A 27 -4.99 6.95 -1.37
N ALA A 28 -5.25 5.75 -0.88
CA ALA A 28 -4.46 4.57 -1.20
C ALA A 28 -4.83 4.05 -2.58
N GLY A 29 -3.88 3.45 -3.28
CA GLY A 29 -4.09 2.88 -4.61
C GLY A 29 -2.80 2.46 -5.26
N ALA A 30 -2.88 1.53 -6.21
CA ALA A 30 -1.76 1.18 -7.05
C ALA A 30 -2.21 1.01 -8.50
N VAL A 31 -1.30 1.20 -9.44
CA VAL A 31 -1.51 0.98 -10.87
C VAL A 31 -0.21 0.49 -11.49
N LEU A 32 -0.34 -0.42 -12.47
CA LEU A 32 0.71 -0.75 -13.42
C LEU A 32 0.17 -0.45 -14.82
N ILE A 33 0.84 0.44 -15.54
CA ILE A 33 0.45 0.87 -16.88
C ILE A 33 1.57 0.50 -17.84
N HIS A 34 1.23 -0.15 -18.94
CA HIS A 34 2.14 -0.41 -20.04
C HIS A 34 1.50 0.10 -21.34
N PRO A 35 1.74 1.36 -21.75
CA PRO A 35 1.14 1.90 -22.95
C PRO A 35 1.61 1.19 -24.23
N ASP A 36 2.75 0.50 -24.16
CA ASP A 36 3.33 -0.32 -25.23
C ASP A 36 4.08 -1.51 -24.61
N SER A 37 4.86 -2.21 -25.44
CA SER A 37 5.64 -3.39 -25.02
C SER A 37 6.97 -3.06 -24.33
N THR A 38 7.39 -1.80 -24.29
CA THR A 38 8.71 -1.42 -23.77
C THR A 38 8.64 -0.56 -22.53
N ARG A 39 7.58 0.22 -22.32
CA ARG A 39 7.47 1.15 -21.20
C ARG A 39 6.46 0.66 -20.17
N TYR A 40 6.88 0.73 -18.91
CA TYR A 40 6.06 0.39 -17.76
C TYR A 40 6.12 1.53 -16.76
N TYR A 41 4.95 1.89 -16.24
CA TYR A 41 4.77 2.88 -15.19
C TYR A 41 4.08 2.19 -14.03
N PHE A 42 4.72 2.22 -12.88
CA PHE A 42 4.17 1.72 -11.65
C PHE A 42 4.02 2.86 -10.66
N PHE A 43 2.85 2.93 -10.03
CA PHE A 43 2.61 3.83 -8.92
C PHE A 43 1.88 3.09 -7.81
N ARG A 44 2.23 3.40 -6.57
CA ARG A 44 1.56 2.91 -5.37
C ARG A 44 1.53 3.98 -4.29
N SER A 45 0.41 4.08 -3.59
CA SER A 45 0.20 4.85 -2.37
C SER A 45 -0.47 3.95 -1.32
N GLU A 46 0.03 3.94 -0.09
CA GLU A 46 -0.58 3.21 1.03
C GLU A 46 -1.66 4.01 1.76
N GLY A 47 -1.78 5.31 1.46
CA GLY A 47 -2.75 6.22 2.04
C GLY A 47 -2.59 6.52 3.53
N SER A 48 -1.64 5.90 4.23
CA SER A 48 -1.46 6.09 5.67
C SER A 48 -0.56 7.28 6.04
N PHE A 49 0.31 7.72 5.11
CA PHE A 49 1.21 8.86 5.28
C PHE A 49 1.36 9.61 3.94
N VAL A 50 1.53 10.93 3.99
CA VAL A 50 1.72 11.81 2.81
C VAL A 50 2.92 11.42 1.94
N THR A 51 3.93 10.73 2.49
CA THR A 51 5.18 10.32 1.80
C THR A 51 5.28 8.82 1.52
N ALA A 52 4.23 8.03 1.80
CA ALA A 52 4.23 6.58 1.59
C ALA A 52 3.77 6.19 0.18
N ALA A 53 4.31 6.86 -0.84
CA ALA A 53 4.10 6.48 -2.23
C ALA A 53 5.41 6.21 -2.96
N THR A 54 5.30 5.35 -3.97
CA THR A 54 6.41 4.92 -4.81
C THR A 54 5.97 5.05 -6.25
N PHE A 55 6.84 5.66 -7.04
CA PHE A 55 6.77 5.67 -8.49
C PHE A 55 7.98 4.96 -9.06
N LEU A 56 7.77 4.15 -10.09
CA LEU A 56 8.82 3.48 -10.85
C LEU A 56 8.46 3.55 -12.34
N TYR A 57 9.43 3.95 -13.14
CA TYR A 57 9.40 3.91 -14.59
C TYR A 57 10.46 2.92 -15.08
N VAL A 58 10.07 2.05 -15.99
CA VAL A 58 10.95 1.08 -16.64
C VAL A 58 10.75 1.19 -18.14
N ASN A 59 11.82 1.49 -18.86
CA ASN A 59 11.87 1.42 -20.32
C ASN A 59 12.82 0.28 -20.70
N TYR A 60 12.28 -0.75 -21.36
CA TYR A 60 13.04 -1.90 -21.84
C TYR A 60 14.08 -1.58 -22.93
N GLN A 61 14.22 -0.30 -23.30
CA GLN A 61 15.33 0.22 -24.10
C GLN A 61 16.54 0.67 -23.26
N GLY A 62 16.52 0.46 -21.94
CA GLY A 62 17.69 0.65 -21.05
C GLY A 62 17.58 1.79 -20.04
N GLU A 63 16.37 2.23 -19.69
CA GLU A 63 16.18 3.33 -18.74
C GLU A 63 15.30 2.90 -17.56
N VAL A 64 15.72 3.27 -16.35
CA VAL A 64 14.94 3.11 -15.12
C VAL A 64 14.98 4.42 -14.37
N ASP A 65 13.83 4.83 -13.84
CA ASP A 65 13.74 6.00 -12.98
C ASP A 65 12.73 5.75 -11.87
N ALA A 66 12.92 6.40 -10.73
CA ALA A 66 12.07 6.20 -9.57
C ALA A 66 11.88 7.52 -8.83
N ALA A 67 10.80 7.59 -8.06
CA ALA A 67 10.54 8.71 -7.17
C ALA A 67 9.71 8.25 -5.97
N ASN A 68 9.68 9.09 -4.93
CA ASN A 68 8.76 8.95 -3.80
C ASN A 68 7.80 10.14 -3.78
N PRO A 69 6.68 10.08 -4.54
CA PRO A 69 5.71 11.16 -4.59
C PRO A 69 5.09 11.46 -3.24
N THR A 70 4.87 12.74 -2.97
CA THR A 70 3.98 13.15 -1.89
C THR A 70 2.54 13.14 -2.41
N VAL A 71 1.62 12.48 -1.71
CA VAL A 71 0.21 12.37 -2.10
C VAL A 71 -0.64 13.24 -1.20
N SER A 72 -1.33 14.21 -1.78
CA SER A 72 -2.27 15.08 -1.09
C SER A 72 -3.61 14.40 -0.80
N PRO A 73 -4.39 14.90 0.17
CA PRO A 73 -5.71 14.34 0.51
C PRO A 73 -6.72 14.26 -0.64
N ASN A 74 -6.62 15.18 -1.60
CA ASN A 74 -7.46 15.19 -2.82
C ASN A 74 -7.01 14.17 -3.89
N GLY A 75 -5.97 13.38 -3.63
CA GLY A 75 -5.42 12.39 -4.55
C GLY A 75 -4.39 12.93 -5.54
N SER A 76 -4.11 14.23 -5.55
CA SER A 76 -3.00 14.77 -6.33
C SER A 76 -1.66 14.30 -5.76
N PHE A 77 -0.72 13.93 -6.62
CA PHE A 77 0.64 13.62 -6.19
C PHE A 77 1.68 14.31 -7.03
N SER A 78 2.85 14.55 -6.43
CA SER A 78 4.01 15.13 -7.12
C SER A 78 5.33 14.70 -6.48
N ALA A 79 6.37 14.57 -7.29
CA ALA A 79 7.76 14.42 -6.88
C ALA A 79 8.72 14.88 -7.98
N VAL A 80 9.99 14.93 -7.62
CA VAL A 80 11.11 14.92 -8.56
C VAL A 80 11.73 13.53 -8.53
N SER A 81 11.97 12.94 -9.69
CA SER A 81 12.57 11.62 -9.82
C SER A 81 14.09 11.63 -9.60
N ASN A 82 14.70 10.45 -9.52
CA ASN A 82 16.15 10.30 -9.37
C ASN A 82 16.92 10.91 -10.55
N LEU A 83 16.32 10.95 -11.75
CA LEU A 83 16.88 11.63 -12.92
C LEU A 83 16.52 13.12 -13.01
N GLY A 84 15.96 13.71 -11.93
CA GLY A 84 15.63 15.13 -11.87
C GLY A 84 14.38 15.54 -12.65
N ARG A 85 13.52 14.58 -13.02
CA ARG A 85 12.32 14.85 -13.83
C ARG A 85 11.08 15.02 -12.96
N SER A 86 10.13 15.82 -13.43
CA SER A 86 8.85 15.98 -12.75
C SER A 86 8.00 14.71 -12.89
N VAL A 87 7.52 14.22 -11.74
CA VAL A 87 6.49 13.18 -11.63
C VAL A 87 5.28 13.84 -11.01
N SER A 88 4.11 13.74 -11.63
CA SER A 88 2.86 14.21 -11.03
C SER A 88 1.68 13.34 -11.44
N GLY A 89 0.51 13.53 -10.83
CA GLY A 89 -0.68 12.80 -11.24
C GLY A 89 -1.84 12.89 -10.27
N GLN A 90 -2.82 12.02 -10.48
CA GLN A 90 -4.07 11.98 -9.71
C GLN A 90 -4.48 10.53 -9.42
N ILE A 91 -4.90 10.29 -8.18
CA ILE A 91 -5.58 9.07 -7.75
C ILE A 91 -7.07 9.37 -7.67
N SER A 92 -7.86 8.74 -8.56
CA SER A 92 -9.32 8.77 -8.51
C SER A 92 -9.86 7.48 -7.89
N GLU A 93 -11.19 7.35 -7.86
CA GLU A 93 -11.84 6.15 -7.31
C GLU A 93 -11.47 4.88 -8.09
N THR A 94 -11.46 4.97 -9.43
CA THR A 94 -11.29 3.82 -10.33
C THR A 94 -10.03 3.88 -11.18
N THR A 95 -9.38 5.03 -11.30
CA THR A 95 -8.23 5.25 -12.18
C THR A 95 -7.10 5.97 -11.46
N ILE A 96 -5.88 5.73 -11.93
CA ILE A 96 -4.71 6.52 -11.56
C ILE A 96 -4.08 7.06 -12.85
N THR A 97 -3.86 8.37 -12.87
CA THR A 97 -3.18 9.07 -13.97
C THR A 97 -1.79 9.48 -13.50
N ILE A 98 -0.78 9.22 -14.33
CA ILE A 98 0.62 9.58 -14.10
C ILE A 98 1.08 10.48 -15.24
N ASN A 99 1.67 11.61 -14.89
CA ASN A 99 2.38 12.50 -15.78
C ASN A 99 3.88 12.38 -15.50
N TYR A 100 4.64 11.95 -16.50
CA TYR A 100 6.08 11.75 -16.38
C TYR A 100 6.76 11.96 -17.73
N ASN A 101 7.86 12.72 -17.73
CA ASN A 101 8.68 13.00 -18.92
C ASN A 101 7.84 13.48 -20.13
N GLY A 102 6.91 14.40 -19.90
CA GLY A 102 6.01 14.94 -20.94
C GLY A 102 4.89 14.00 -21.42
N SER A 103 4.85 12.76 -20.94
CA SER A 103 3.78 11.80 -21.24
C SER A 103 2.74 11.77 -20.11
N SER A 104 1.46 11.66 -20.47
CA SER A 104 0.36 11.40 -19.55
C SER A 104 -0.22 10.02 -19.83
N VAL A 105 -0.18 9.13 -18.84
CA VAL A 105 -0.67 7.76 -18.93
C VAL A 105 -1.69 7.51 -17.84
N SER A 106 -2.75 6.76 -18.15
CA SER A 106 -3.79 6.41 -17.17
C SER A 106 -4.07 4.92 -17.21
N GLY A 107 -4.36 4.35 -16.05
CA GLY A 107 -4.73 2.95 -15.93
C GLY A 107 -5.74 2.72 -14.81
N PRO A 108 -6.40 1.56 -14.82
CA PRO A 108 -7.33 1.20 -13.76
C PRO A 108 -6.58 1.02 -12.44
N LYS A 109 -7.15 1.56 -11.37
CA LYS A 109 -6.69 1.29 -10.02
C LYS A 109 -6.79 -0.21 -9.75
N LEU A 110 -5.69 -0.80 -9.26
CA LEU A 110 -5.61 -2.23 -9.02
C LEU A 110 -6.67 -2.67 -8.00
N SER A 111 -7.41 -3.71 -8.35
CA SER A 111 -8.42 -4.33 -7.48
C SER A 111 -7.75 -5.01 -6.28
N SER A 112 -8.45 -5.05 -5.14
CA SER A 112 -8.05 -5.91 -4.01
C SER A 112 -8.42 -7.39 -4.24
N TYR A 113 -9.22 -7.67 -5.27
CA TYR A 113 -9.66 -9.01 -5.65
C TYR A 113 -9.03 -9.46 -6.95
N GLY A 114 -8.73 -10.75 -7.02
CA GLY A 114 -8.27 -11.43 -8.21
C GLY A 114 -7.68 -12.80 -7.91
N PRO A 115 -7.26 -13.55 -8.93
CA PRO A 115 -6.79 -14.93 -8.80
C PRO A 115 -5.53 -15.03 -7.93
N THR A 116 -4.67 -14.02 -7.95
CA THR A 116 -3.40 -14.02 -7.18
C THR A 116 -3.48 -13.19 -5.90
N ARG A 117 -4.70 -12.91 -5.40
CA ARG A 117 -4.90 -12.07 -4.20
C ARG A 117 -4.11 -12.53 -2.96
N ALA A 118 -3.83 -13.83 -2.84
CA ALA A 118 -3.07 -14.39 -1.73
C ALA A 118 -1.59 -13.94 -1.76
N LEU A 119 -1.07 -13.68 -2.97
CA LEU A 119 0.29 -13.21 -3.23
C LEU A 119 0.34 -11.68 -3.34
N ALA A 120 -0.79 -11.00 -3.51
CA ALA A 120 -0.80 -9.56 -3.75
C ALA A 120 -0.23 -8.74 -2.58
N GLY A 121 0.57 -7.73 -2.91
CA GLY A 121 1.19 -6.83 -1.94
C GLY A 121 2.63 -6.45 -2.29
N LEU A 122 3.22 -5.60 -1.44
CA LEU A 122 4.66 -5.34 -1.44
C LEU A 122 5.36 -6.38 -0.58
N TRP A 123 6.42 -6.94 -1.14
CA TRP A 123 7.27 -7.94 -0.53
C TRP A 123 8.70 -7.44 -0.55
N THR A 124 9.39 -7.63 0.56
CA THR A 124 10.81 -7.28 0.69
C THR A 124 11.56 -8.46 1.26
N GLY A 125 12.79 -8.66 0.83
CA GLY A 125 13.59 -9.75 1.37
C GLY A 125 15.01 -9.75 0.88
N LEU A 126 15.72 -10.79 1.28
CA LEU A 126 17.11 -11.01 0.93
C LEU A 126 17.20 -12.09 -0.15
N LEU A 127 18.02 -11.80 -1.14
CA LEU A 127 18.32 -12.64 -2.27
C LEU A 127 19.66 -13.32 -2.04
N ASP A 128 19.67 -14.57 -1.62
CA ASP A 128 20.92 -15.30 -1.35
C ASP A 128 21.36 -16.10 -2.58
N ASN A 129 22.37 -15.60 -3.29
CA ASN A 129 22.98 -16.27 -4.44
C ASN A 129 24.43 -16.63 -4.12
N SER A 130 24.74 -17.93 -4.17
CA SER A 130 26.08 -18.46 -3.88
C SER A 130 27.19 -17.94 -4.81
N ALA A 131 26.85 -17.38 -5.97
CA ALA A 131 27.80 -16.84 -6.94
C ALA A 131 28.03 -15.32 -6.84
N THR A 132 27.04 -14.56 -6.35
CA THR A 132 27.05 -13.08 -6.37
C THR A 132 26.81 -12.44 -5.00
N GLY A 133 26.53 -13.24 -3.97
CA GLY A 133 26.30 -12.78 -2.60
C GLY A 133 24.83 -12.48 -2.29
N ILE A 134 24.62 -11.77 -1.17
CA ILE A 134 23.28 -11.43 -0.67
C ILE A 134 22.84 -10.07 -1.23
N GLY A 135 21.67 -10.01 -1.87
CA GLY A 135 21.03 -8.78 -2.34
C GLY A 135 19.73 -8.46 -1.63
N VAL A 136 19.20 -7.26 -1.88
CA VAL A 136 17.83 -6.88 -1.48
C VAL A 136 16.93 -7.03 -2.70
N GLU A 137 15.79 -7.68 -2.51
CA GLU A 137 14.74 -7.76 -3.52
C GLU A 137 13.48 -7.10 -2.98
N THR A 138 12.89 -6.24 -3.81
CA THR A 138 11.51 -5.81 -3.61
C THR A 138 10.65 -6.34 -4.75
N ALA A 139 9.55 -6.99 -4.39
CA ALA A 139 8.57 -7.48 -5.35
C ALA A 139 7.21 -6.88 -5.02
N HIS A 140 6.58 -6.24 -6.02
CA HIS A 140 5.19 -5.87 -5.94
C HIS A 140 4.36 -6.85 -6.77
N VAL A 141 3.44 -7.55 -6.12
CA VAL A 141 2.52 -8.47 -6.79
C VAL A 141 1.13 -7.85 -6.81
N THR A 142 0.51 -7.79 -7.98
CA THR A 142 -0.88 -7.34 -8.13
C THR A 142 -1.83 -8.52 -7.92
N SER A 143 -3.09 -8.24 -7.57
CA SER A 143 -4.14 -9.25 -7.42
C SER A 143 -4.53 -9.92 -8.75
N GLN A 144 -4.11 -9.34 -9.88
CA GLN A 144 -4.36 -9.82 -11.24
C GLN A 144 -3.14 -10.55 -11.84
N GLY A 145 -2.12 -10.82 -11.03
CA GLY A 145 -0.98 -11.66 -11.42
C GLY A 145 0.15 -10.93 -12.14
N GLN A 146 0.20 -9.60 -12.10
CA GLN A 146 1.40 -8.86 -12.54
C GLN A 146 2.41 -8.77 -11.39
N VAL A 147 3.69 -8.87 -11.71
CA VAL A 147 4.78 -8.75 -10.74
C VAL A 147 5.79 -7.74 -11.24
N ILE A 148 6.25 -6.87 -10.34
CA ILE A 148 7.37 -5.97 -10.60
C ILE A 148 8.42 -6.28 -9.56
N VAL A 149 9.63 -6.58 -10.02
CA VAL A 149 10.78 -6.89 -9.17
C VAL A 149 11.84 -5.84 -9.37
N SER A 150 12.46 -5.42 -8.28
CA SER A 150 13.78 -4.77 -8.33
C SER A 150 14.75 -5.52 -7.43
N THR A 151 15.92 -5.81 -7.97
CA THR A 151 16.98 -6.54 -7.29
C THR A 151 18.20 -5.63 -7.17
N SER A 152 18.85 -5.63 -6.01
CA SER A 152 20.19 -5.07 -5.86
C SER A 152 21.11 -6.10 -5.19
N GLN A 153 22.12 -6.60 -5.92
CA GLN A 153 23.14 -7.52 -5.40
C GLN A 153 24.51 -6.87 -5.53
N GLY A 154 25.14 -6.55 -4.40
CA GLY A 154 26.39 -5.79 -4.39
C GLY A 154 26.22 -4.43 -5.08
N PHE A 155 26.93 -4.22 -6.18
CA PHE A 155 26.83 -3.00 -7.02
C PHE A 155 25.92 -3.18 -8.24
N SER A 156 25.30 -4.35 -8.43
CA SER A 156 24.43 -4.64 -9.56
C SER A 156 22.99 -4.36 -9.17
N PHE A 157 22.30 -3.54 -9.97
CA PHE A 157 20.87 -3.30 -9.88
C PHE A 157 20.18 -3.86 -11.12
N ASP A 158 19.01 -4.45 -10.95
CA ASP A 158 18.15 -4.85 -12.05
C ASP A 158 16.67 -4.68 -11.70
N VAL A 159 15.84 -4.57 -12.71
CA VAL A 159 14.39 -4.42 -12.59
C VAL A 159 13.71 -5.25 -13.66
N GLY A 160 12.57 -5.83 -13.33
CA GLY A 160 11.77 -6.57 -14.30
C GLY A 160 10.29 -6.50 -14.00
N VAL A 161 9.50 -6.61 -15.06
CA VAL A 161 8.04 -6.73 -14.99
C VAL A 161 7.65 -8.05 -15.62
N GLY A 162 6.87 -8.83 -14.89
CA GLY A 162 6.46 -10.17 -15.30
C GLY A 162 5.11 -10.56 -14.75
N THR A 163 4.90 -11.87 -14.66
CA THR A 163 3.63 -12.44 -14.22
C THR A 163 3.83 -13.48 -13.13
N VAL A 164 2.77 -13.69 -12.35
CA VAL A 164 2.61 -14.80 -11.42
C VAL A 164 1.20 -15.36 -11.55
N ASP A 165 1.06 -16.68 -11.51
CA ASP A 165 -0.24 -17.34 -11.52
C ASP A 165 -0.79 -17.62 -10.10
N ALA A 166 -2.01 -18.14 -10.01
CA ALA A 166 -2.65 -18.46 -8.74
C ALA A 166 -1.96 -19.61 -7.97
N SER A 167 -1.13 -20.40 -8.66
CA SER A 167 -0.33 -21.47 -8.07
C SER A 167 1.04 -20.98 -7.60
N GLY A 168 1.35 -19.70 -7.79
CA GLY A 168 2.61 -19.08 -7.41
C GLY A 168 3.70 -19.18 -8.46
N ASN A 169 3.47 -19.78 -9.64
CA ASN A 169 4.49 -19.82 -10.68
C ASN A 169 4.68 -18.43 -11.26
N PHE A 170 5.92 -17.94 -11.29
CA PHE A 170 6.23 -16.61 -11.81
C PHE A 170 7.33 -16.65 -12.87
N SER A 171 7.32 -15.64 -13.74
CA SER A 171 8.34 -15.38 -14.74
C SER A 171 8.48 -13.89 -14.95
N VAL A 172 9.68 -13.36 -14.73
CA VAL A 172 10.01 -11.94 -14.76
C VAL A 172 11.26 -11.73 -15.62
N PRO A 173 11.12 -11.20 -16.85
CA PRO A 173 12.26 -10.76 -17.64
C PRO A 173 12.89 -9.51 -17.02
N LEU A 174 14.17 -9.60 -16.71
CA LEU A 174 14.97 -8.52 -16.18
C LEU A 174 15.52 -7.65 -17.31
N LEU A 175 15.46 -6.34 -17.10
CA LEU A 175 15.83 -5.34 -18.11
C LEU A 175 17.34 -5.26 -18.31
N LEU A 176 18.11 -5.00 -17.25
CA LEU A 176 19.51 -4.59 -17.37
C LEU A 176 20.43 -5.76 -17.66
N SER A 177 20.15 -6.94 -17.11
CA SER A 177 20.91 -8.16 -17.38
C SER A 177 20.44 -8.94 -18.59
N GLY A 178 19.22 -8.70 -19.08
CA GLY A 178 18.57 -9.52 -20.11
C GLY A 178 18.26 -10.95 -19.66
N LEU A 179 18.43 -11.26 -18.37
CA LEU A 179 18.09 -12.56 -17.80
C LEU A 179 16.59 -12.67 -17.54
N THR A 180 16.09 -13.89 -17.35
CA THR A 180 14.73 -14.11 -16.83
C THR A 180 14.81 -14.76 -15.47
N MET A 181 14.14 -14.18 -14.48
CA MET A 181 13.88 -14.81 -13.18
C MET A 181 12.59 -15.61 -13.28
N SER A 182 12.63 -16.90 -12.98
CA SER A 182 11.44 -17.76 -13.01
C SER A 182 11.41 -18.73 -11.85
N GLY A 183 10.24 -19.04 -11.32
CA GLY A 183 10.15 -19.80 -10.08
C GLY A 183 8.74 -20.11 -9.60
N ASN A 184 8.64 -20.57 -8.37
CA ASN A 184 7.36 -20.73 -7.68
C ASN A 184 7.40 -20.03 -6.32
N ALA A 185 6.35 -19.28 -5.99
CA ALA A 185 6.16 -18.54 -4.76
C ALA A 185 5.07 -19.19 -3.90
N PHE A 186 5.45 -19.66 -2.71
CA PHE A 186 4.53 -20.27 -1.76
C PHE A 186 4.11 -19.25 -0.69
N PRO A 187 2.84 -18.81 -0.64
CA PRO A 187 2.38 -17.96 0.43
C PRO A 187 2.28 -18.76 1.73
N SER A 188 3.11 -18.42 2.70
CA SER A 188 2.92 -18.75 4.10
C SER A 188 2.50 -17.48 4.85
N PHE A 189 1.95 -17.59 6.06
CA PHE A 189 1.47 -16.41 6.81
C PHE A 189 2.56 -15.31 6.89
N GLY A 190 2.39 -14.24 6.10
CA GLY A 190 3.29 -13.10 6.03
C GLY A 190 4.64 -13.33 5.32
N ARG A 191 4.85 -14.50 4.69
CA ARG A 191 6.10 -14.86 3.99
C ARG A 191 5.83 -15.45 2.62
N ILE A 192 6.66 -15.12 1.65
CA ILE A 192 6.80 -15.87 0.41
C ILE A 192 8.17 -16.53 0.43
N ASN A 193 8.18 -17.85 0.29
CA ASN A 193 9.40 -18.56 -0.10
C ASN A 193 9.33 -18.76 -1.61
N ALA A 194 10.38 -18.36 -2.30
CA ALA A 194 10.53 -18.58 -3.72
C ALA A 194 11.90 -19.15 -4.05
N THR A 195 11.94 -20.02 -5.05
CA THR A 195 13.18 -20.41 -5.72
C THR A 195 13.11 -19.81 -7.10
N PHE A 196 14.13 -19.05 -7.52
CA PHE A 196 14.21 -18.55 -8.88
C PHE A 196 15.40 -19.14 -9.62
N ASN A 197 15.19 -19.39 -10.90
CA ASN A 197 16.18 -19.80 -11.86
C ASN A 197 16.45 -18.64 -12.80
N LEU A 198 17.74 -18.37 -13.02
CA LEU A 198 18.23 -17.44 -14.02
C LEU A 198 18.51 -18.20 -15.32
N SER A 199 18.33 -17.55 -16.46
CA SER A 199 18.57 -18.14 -17.78
C SER A 199 20.03 -18.54 -18.04
N ASN A 200 20.97 -18.13 -17.18
CA ASN A 200 22.36 -18.59 -17.17
C ASN A 200 22.57 -19.93 -16.43
N GLY A 201 21.49 -20.57 -15.95
CA GLY A 201 21.51 -21.86 -15.24
C GLY A 201 21.72 -21.77 -13.73
N GLN A 202 21.79 -20.56 -13.16
CA GLN A 202 21.91 -20.36 -11.71
C GLN A 202 20.54 -20.45 -11.02
N THR A 203 20.52 -20.99 -9.80
CA THR A 203 19.34 -21.06 -8.94
C THR A 203 19.65 -20.40 -7.60
N ALA A 204 18.72 -19.60 -7.08
CA ALA A 204 18.84 -19.03 -5.75
C ALA A 204 17.50 -19.06 -5.00
N ASN A 205 17.60 -19.04 -3.68
CA ASN A 205 16.45 -19.06 -2.79
C ASN A 205 16.17 -17.64 -2.29
N LEU A 206 14.89 -17.34 -2.20
CA LEU A 206 14.38 -16.03 -1.85
C LEU A 206 13.35 -16.19 -0.72
N GLY A 207 13.66 -15.59 0.42
CA GLY A 207 12.73 -15.43 1.52
C GLY A 207 12.23 -14.00 1.56
N LEU A 208 11.01 -13.75 1.09
CA LEU A 208 10.36 -12.45 1.19
C LEU A 208 9.40 -12.41 2.38
N VAL A 209 9.39 -11.28 3.06
CA VAL A 209 8.36 -10.92 4.06
C VAL A 209 7.45 -9.86 3.48
N ARG A 210 6.16 -9.92 3.83
CA ARG A 210 5.22 -8.90 3.35
C ARG A 210 5.50 -7.59 4.09
N ALA A 211 5.78 -6.53 3.34
CA ALA A 211 5.85 -5.18 3.86
C ALA A 211 4.41 -4.69 4.11
N ILE A 212 3.86 -5.05 5.27
CA ILE A 212 2.56 -4.54 5.71
C ILE A 212 2.85 -3.44 6.74
N PRO A 213 2.45 -2.18 6.53
CA PRO A 213 2.29 -1.27 7.64
C PRO A 213 1.24 -1.87 8.59
N SER A 214 1.67 -2.31 9.77
CA SER A 214 0.80 -2.89 10.78
C SER A 214 -0.29 -1.88 11.15
N ARG A 215 -1.52 -2.12 10.71
CA ARG A 215 -2.69 -1.34 11.13
C ARG A 215 -3.59 -2.19 12.01
N LEU A 216 -3.86 -1.72 13.21
CA LEU A 216 -4.98 -2.21 14.02
C LEU A 216 -6.25 -1.58 13.43
N ALA A 217 -7.06 -2.40 12.75
CA ALA A 217 -8.36 -1.99 12.23
C ALA A 217 -9.39 -3.08 12.53
N ASN A 218 -10.64 -2.70 12.80
CA ASN A 218 -11.74 -3.60 13.12
C ASN A 218 -11.47 -4.53 14.32
N ILE A 219 -10.79 -4.02 15.35
CA ILE A 219 -10.56 -4.76 16.59
C ILE A 219 -11.80 -4.63 17.49
N SER A 220 -12.32 -5.75 17.95
CA SER A 220 -13.39 -5.81 18.94
C SER A 220 -12.91 -6.57 20.18
N THR A 221 -13.09 -5.98 21.36
CA THR A 221 -12.89 -6.68 22.63
C THR A 221 -14.24 -7.16 23.13
N ARG A 222 -14.34 -8.45 23.48
CA ARG A 222 -15.50 -9.02 24.18
C ARG A 222 -15.03 -9.56 25.52
N GLY A 223 -15.71 -9.20 26.59
CA GLY A 223 -15.45 -9.75 27.90
C GLY A 223 -16.66 -9.56 28.81
N PHE A 224 -16.72 -10.37 29.86
CA PHE A 224 -17.79 -10.31 30.83
C PHE A 224 -17.66 -9.02 31.66
N VAL A 225 -18.77 -8.30 31.81
CA VAL A 225 -18.89 -7.16 32.73
C VAL A 225 -19.84 -7.56 33.85
N GLY A 226 -19.38 -7.45 35.09
CA GLY A 226 -20.16 -7.73 36.28
C GLY A 226 -20.69 -6.45 36.94
N SER A 227 -21.25 -6.60 38.14
CA SER A 227 -21.70 -5.47 38.96
C SER A 227 -20.59 -4.91 39.84
N GLY A 228 -20.73 -3.66 40.28
CA GLY A 228 -19.79 -3.01 41.19
C GLY A 228 -18.43 -2.79 40.52
N GLU A 229 -17.38 -3.34 41.12
CA GLU A 229 -16.00 -3.15 40.64
C GLU A 229 -15.60 -4.09 39.50
N GLN A 230 -16.51 -4.97 39.05
CA GLN A 230 -16.26 -5.95 37.99
C GLN A 230 -16.42 -5.33 36.58
N VAL A 231 -15.73 -4.22 36.33
CA VAL A 231 -15.80 -3.48 35.06
C VAL A 231 -14.75 -3.97 34.06
N LEU A 232 -15.11 -3.96 32.78
CA LEU A 232 -14.15 -4.16 31.68
C LEU A 232 -13.68 -2.80 31.17
N ILE A 233 -12.38 -2.59 31.19
CA ILE A 233 -11.75 -1.40 30.63
C ILE A 233 -11.28 -1.74 29.21
N GLY A 234 -12.02 -1.27 28.22
CA GLY A 234 -11.60 -1.29 26.82
C GLY A 234 -10.84 -0.01 26.48
N GLY A 235 -9.69 -0.13 25.84
CA GLY A 235 -8.90 1.02 25.42
C GLY A 235 -7.81 0.65 24.44
N PHE A 236 -7.18 1.68 23.89
CA PHE A 236 -5.98 1.59 23.05
C PHE A 236 -5.04 2.73 23.46
N ILE A 237 -3.74 2.54 23.24
CA ILE A 237 -2.74 3.57 23.51
C ILE A 237 -2.40 4.25 22.20
N VAL A 238 -2.53 5.58 22.16
CA VAL A 238 -2.10 6.39 21.01
C VAL A 238 -0.68 6.87 21.24
N ILE A 239 0.21 6.47 20.36
CA ILE A 239 1.61 6.91 20.34
C ILE A 239 1.80 7.83 19.11
N ASP A 240 2.69 8.82 19.22
CA ASP A 240 3.10 9.75 18.15
C ASP A 240 2.02 10.69 17.60
N GLY A 241 1.53 11.61 18.43
CA GLY A 241 0.64 12.69 17.99
C GLY A 241 -0.84 12.31 17.85
N GLY A 242 -1.69 13.30 17.54
CA GLY A 242 -3.14 13.13 17.49
C GLY A 242 -3.58 12.10 16.45
N LYS A 243 -4.39 11.13 16.88
CA LYS A 243 -5.05 10.15 15.99
C LYS A 243 -6.56 10.33 16.09
N THR A 244 -7.25 10.28 14.96
CA THR A 244 -8.71 10.22 14.93
C THR A 244 -9.15 8.80 15.25
N VAL A 245 -10.04 8.64 16.23
CA VAL A 245 -10.52 7.34 16.66
C VAL A 245 -12.04 7.33 16.68
N LEU A 246 -12.64 6.32 16.05
CA LEU A 246 -14.06 6.01 16.16
C LEU A 246 -14.26 4.89 17.17
N MET A 247 -14.95 5.19 18.27
CA MET A 247 -15.37 4.19 19.25
C MET A 247 -16.87 3.97 19.11
N ASN A 248 -17.29 2.72 18.96
CA ASN A 248 -18.70 2.34 18.91
C ASN A 248 -18.99 1.34 20.03
N ALA A 249 -19.82 1.76 20.99
CA ALA A 249 -20.32 0.91 22.05
C ALA A 249 -21.83 0.66 21.82
N LYS A 250 -22.24 -0.60 21.95
CA LYS A 250 -23.66 -0.98 21.93
C LYS A 250 -24.03 -1.46 23.33
N GLY A 251 -24.97 -0.75 23.96
CA GLY A 251 -25.38 -1.00 25.34
C GLY A 251 -26.59 -1.94 25.48
N PRO A 252 -27.27 -1.92 26.64
CA PRO A 252 -28.39 -2.81 26.99
C PRO A 252 -29.58 -2.80 26.02
N SER A 253 -29.67 -1.83 25.11
CA SER A 253 -30.67 -1.81 24.04
C SER A 253 -30.55 -3.01 23.08
N LEU A 254 -29.44 -3.74 23.10
CA LEU A 254 -29.27 -5.02 22.41
C LEU A 254 -29.98 -6.20 23.09
N ALA A 255 -30.36 -6.09 24.37
CA ALA A 255 -31.08 -7.16 25.06
C ALA A 255 -32.42 -7.49 24.38
N ALA A 256 -33.08 -6.48 23.80
CA ALA A 256 -34.30 -6.65 23.01
C ALA A 256 -34.06 -7.43 21.70
N ALA A 257 -32.81 -7.50 21.22
CA ALA A 257 -32.39 -8.27 20.06
C ALA A 257 -31.77 -9.64 20.43
N GLY A 258 -31.80 -10.03 21.72
CA GLY A 258 -31.33 -11.33 22.19
C GLY A 258 -29.80 -11.47 22.30
N VAL A 259 -29.09 -10.34 22.39
CA VAL A 259 -27.63 -10.25 22.63
C VAL A 259 -27.40 -9.68 24.02
#